data_AF-A0A969KAG1-F1
#
_entry.id   AF-A0A969KAG1-F1
#
_cell.length_a   1.000
_cell.length_b   1.000
_cell.length_c   1.000
_cell.angle_alpha   90.00
_cell.angle_beta   90.00
_cell.angle_gamma   90.00
#
_symmetry.space_group_name_H-M   'P 1'
#
loop_
_entity.id
_entity.type
_entity.pdbx_description
1 polymer ?
#
loop_
_entity_poly.entity_id
_entity_poly.type
_entity_poly.pdbx_seq_one_letter_code
_entity_poly.pdbx_strand_id
1 'polypeptide(L)'
;MPIIRVSEISEYVYCARSWWFRRVAGEEPGGHARRERGTWQHTQHGWLVRLSTITRLLAGLLLLAALLTFIVAATNHGLPM
;
A
#
# COMPACT_ATOMS: atom_id res chain seq x y z
N MET A 1 -6.34 -27.26 -14.41
CA MET A 1 -6.38 -27.39 -12.94
C MET A 1 -7.11 -26.19 -12.37
N PRO A 2 -7.95 -26.34 -11.34
CA PRO A 2 -8.62 -25.20 -10.70
C PRO A 2 -7.58 -24.27 -10.05
N ILE A 3 -7.75 -22.95 -10.20
CA ILE A 3 -6.90 -21.96 -9.51
C ILE A 3 -7.21 -22.00 -8.01
N ILE A 4 -6.16 -22.03 -7.18
CA ILE A 4 -6.22 -21.90 -5.72
C ILE A 4 -5.68 -20.52 -5.35
N ARG A 5 -6.47 -19.71 -4.64
CA ARG A 5 -6.03 -18.38 -4.19
C ARG A 5 -5.11 -18.50 -2.98
N VAL A 6 -4.25 -17.51 -2.78
CA VAL A 6 -3.42 -17.41 -1.57
C VAL A 6 -4.27 -17.44 -0.29
N SER A 7 -5.43 -16.77 -0.29
CA SER A 7 -6.35 -16.79 0.85
C SER A 7 -6.91 -18.18 1.17
N GLU A 8 -7.02 -19.07 0.18
CA GLU A 8 -7.43 -20.46 0.38
C GLU A 8 -6.29 -21.29 0.96
N ILE A 9 -5.03 -21.03 0.58
CA ILE A 9 -3.86 -21.68 1.20
C ILE A 9 -3.78 -21.29 2.68
N SER A 10 -3.90 -20.00 2.98
CA SER A 10 -3.93 -19.52 4.37
C SER A 10 -5.10 -20.11 5.16
N GLU A 11 -6.28 -20.22 4.54
CA GLU A 11 -7.44 -20.85 5.16
C GLU A 11 -7.21 -22.35 5.45
N TYR A 12 -6.58 -23.09 4.53
CA TYR A 12 -6.26 -24.50 4.73
C TYR A 12 -5.20 -24.70 5.83
N VAL A 13 -4.14 -23.88 5.83
CA VAL A 13 -3.09 -23.91 6.88
C VAL A 13 -3.67 -23.59 8.25
N TYR A 14 -4.61 -22.65 8.33
CA TYR A 14 -5.32 -22.34 9.57
C TYR A 14 -6.27 -23.47 9.98
N CYS A 15 -7.13 -23.93 9.06
CA CYS A 15 -8.09 -25.01 9.28
C CYS A 15 -8.52 -25.67 7.96
N ALA A 16 -8.00 -26.87 7.69
CA ALA A 16 -8.37 -27.66 6.52
C ALA A 16 -9.89 -27.91 6.40
N ARG A 17 -10.58 -28.04 7.55
CA ARG A 17 -12.05 -28.23 7.57
C ARG A 17 -12.80 -26.97 7.11
N SER A 18 -12.37 -25.78 7.53
CA SER A 18 -12.94 -24.50 7.07
C SER A 18 -12.78 -24.37 5.56
N TRP A 19 -11.57 -24.64 5.06
CA TRP A 19 -11.30 -24.65 3.63
C TRP A 19 -12.19 -25.63 2.89
N TRP A 20 -12.38 -26.85 3.41
CA TRP A 20 -13.25 -27.84 2.79
C TRP A 20 -14.70 -27.37 2.72
N PHE A 21 -15.25 -26.81 3.80
CA PHE A 21 -16.61 -26.27 3.81
C PHE A 21 -16.78 -25.18 2.76
N ARG A 22 -15.84 -24.24 2.67
CA ARG A 22 -15.92 -23.15 1.70
C ARG A 22 -15.70 -23.61 0.26
N ARG A 23 -14.68 -24.44 0.00
CA ARG A 23 -14.24 -24.79 -1.35
C ARG A 23 -14.99 -25.98 -1.94
N VAL A 24 -15.29 -26.98 -1.13
CA VAL A 24 -15.88 -28.25 -1.58
C VAL A 24 -17.37 -28.28 -1.29
N ALA A 25 -17.80 -27.91 -0.08
CA ALA A 25 -19.24 -27.87 0.25
C ALA A 25 -19.95 -26.61 -0.24
N GLY A 26 -19.20 -25.55 -0.60
CA GLY A 26 -19.76 -24.28 -1.08
C GLY A 26 -20.43 -23.45 0.02
N GLU A 27 -20.08 -23.67 1.29
CA GLU A 27 -20.63 -22.90 2.40
C GLU A 27 -19.96 -21.53 2.50
N GLU A 28 -20.76 -20.46 2.50
CA GLU A 28 -20.25 -19.11 2.62
C GLU A 28 -19.88 -18.77 4.08
N PRO A 29 -18.63 -18.35 4.36
CA PRO A 29 -18.22 -18.02 5.70
C PRO A 29 -18.90 -16.72 6.16
N GLY A 30 -19.52 -16.75 7.34
CA GLY A 30 -20.23 -15.59 7.89
C GLY A 30 -19.39 -14.31 8.05
N GLY A 31 -20.03 -13.16 8.25
CA GLY A 31 -19.33 -11.88 8.48
C GLY A 31 -18.93 -11.13 7.21
N HIS A 32 -19.66 -11.31 6.10
CA HIS A 32 -19.46 -10.56 4.85
C HIS A 32 -19.38 -9.05 5.06
N ALA A 33 -20.31 -8.48 5.84
CA ALA A 33 -20.32 -7.06 6.16
C ALA A 33 -19.02 -6.58 6.84
N ARG A 34 -18.36 -7.41 7.66
CA ARG A 34 -17.06 -7.04 8.25
C ARG A 34 -15.95 -7.02 7.21
N ARG A 35 -15.94 -7.97 6.26
CA ARG A 35 -14.94 -8.02 5.18
C ARG A 35 -15.10 -6.85 4.23
N GLU A 36 -16.34 -6.54 3.83
CA GLU A 36 -16.64 -5.40 2.96
C GLU A 36 -16.23 -4.08 3.60
N ARG A 37 -16.51 -3.91 4.90
CA ARG A 37 -16.02 -2.76 5.66
C ARG A 37 -14.50 -2.66 5.67
N GLY A 38 -13.81 -3.78 5.88
CA GLY A 38 -12.35 -3.85 5.82
C GLY A 38 -11.80 -3.46 4.44
N THR A 39 -12.41 -3.97 3.35
CA THR A 39 -12.05 -3.60 1.97
C THR A 39 -12.24 -2.10 1.74
N TRP A 40 -13.38 -1.54 2.18
CA TRP A 40 -13.63 -0.10 2.06
C TRP A 40 -12.57 0.71 2.82
N GLN A 41 -12.26 0.34 4.07
CA GLN A 41 -11.21 1.01 4.85
C GLN A 41 -9.83 0.92 4.18
N HIS A 42 -9.46 -0.24 3.64
CA HIS A 42 -8.19 -0.42 2.94
C HIS A 42 -8.11 0.40 1.64
N THR A 43 -9.21 0.53 0.89
CA THR A 43 -9.22 1.37 -0.32
C THR A 43 -9.03 2.85 0.02
N GLN A 44 -9.71 3.34 1.05
CA GLN A 44 -9.54 4.72 1.53
C GLN A 44 -8.10 4.96 2.03
N HIS A 45 -7.56 4.05 2.84
CA HIS A 45 -6.17 4.14 3.30
C HIS A 45 -5.17 4.13 2.14
N GLY A 46 -5.41 3.32 1.11
CA GLY A 46 -4.57 3.26 -0.09
C GLY A 46 -4.46 4.60 -0.82
N TRP A 47 -5.53 5.41 -0.84
CA TRP A 47 -5.48 6.77 -1.39
C TRP A 47 -4.58 7.69 -0.58
N LEU A 48 -4.67 7.64 0.75
CA LEU A 48 -3.82 8.43 1.64
C LEU A 48 -2.34 8.05 1.51
N VAL A 49 -2.05 6.75 1.39
CA VAL A 49 -0.67 6.26 1.13
C VAL A 49 -0.13 6.80 -0.18
N ARG A 50 -0.92 6.74 -1.27
CA ARG A 50 -0.50 7.29 -2.58
C ARG A 50 -0.21 8.79 -2.50
N LEU A 51 -1.08 9.56 -1.85
CA LEU A 51 -0.88 11.00 -1.68
C LEU A 51 0.37 11.29 -0.84
N SER A 52 0.60 10.52 0.23
CA SER A 52 1.81 10.61 1.04
C SER A 52 3.09 10.31 0.22
N THR A 53 3.05 9.30 -0.64
CA THR A 53 4.17 9.00 -1.54
C THR A 53 4.44 10.14 -2.52
N ILE A 54 3.41 10.68 -3.18
CA ILE A 54 3.55 11.78 -4.14
C ILE A 54 4.10 13.04 -3.45
N THR A 55 3.54 13.40 -2.30
CA THR A 55 3.98 14.58 -1.54
C THR A 55 5.42 14.46 -1.05
N ARG A 56 5.84 13.27 -0.59
CA ARG A 56 7.25 13.00 -0.23
C ARG A 56 8.19 13.15 -1.43
N LEU A 57 7.80 12.63 -2.60
CA LEU A 57 8.60 12.79 -3.82
C LEU A 57 8.73 14.26 -4.23
N LEU A 58 7.62 15.02 -4.21
CA LEU A 58 7.63 16.45 -4.51
C LEU A 58 8.49 17.24 -3.51
N ALA A 59 8.38 16.94 -2.22
CA ALA A 59 9.22 17.56 -1.18
C ALA A 59 10.71 17.29 -1.43
N GLY A 60 11.08 16.05 -1.78
CA GLY A 60 12.46 15.71 -2.14
C GLY A 60 12.97 16.47 -3.36
N LEU A 61 12.15 16.59 -4.42
CA LEU A 61 12.51 17.34 -5.64
C LEU A 61 12.67 18.84 -5.36
N LEU A 62 11.76 19.43 -4.58
CA LEU A 62 11.85 20.84 -4.20
C LEU A 62 13.07 21.12 -3.32
N LEU A 63 13.38 20.22 -2.38
CA LEU A 63 14.57 20.32 -1.56
C LEU A 63 15.84 20.24 -2.42
N LEU A 64 15.91 19.30 -3.35
CA LEU A 64 17.03 19.20 -4.29
C LEU A 64 17.18 20.48 -5.12
N ALA A 65 16.08 21.00 -5.67
CA ALA A 65 16.10 22.25 -6.44
C ALA A 65 16.61 23.42 -5.58
N ALA A 66 16.13 23.55 -4.34
CA ALA A 66 16.58 24.59 -3.40
C ALA A 66 18.07 24.48 -3.06
N LEU A 67 18.60 23.26 -2.89
CA LEU A 67 20.02 23.04 -2.65
C LEU A 67 20.86 23.43 -3.87
N LEU A 68 20.43 23.06 -5.08
CA LEU A 68 21.13 23.41 -6.31
C LEU A 68 21.15 24.93 -6.55
N THR A 69 20.01 25.61 -6.36
CA THR A 69 19.95 27.07 -6.50
C THR A 69 20.81 27.77 -5.45
N PHE A 70 20.82 27.26 -4.21
CA PHE A 70 21.70 27.77 -3.16
C PHE A 70 23.18 27.62 -3.52
N ILE A 71 23.60 26.44 -4.00
CA ILE A 71 24.98 26.19 -4.43
C ILE A 71 25.38 27.16 -5.55
N VAL A 72 24.55 27.28 -6.60
CA VAL A 72 24.81 28.19 -7.73
C VAL A 72 24.89 29.65 -7.26
N ALA A 73 23.99 30.08 -6.38
CA ALA A 73 24.02 31.43 -5.82
C ALA A 73 25.30 31.66 -5.00
N ALA A 74 25.68 30.72 -4.14
CA ALA A 74 26.89 30.82 -3.32
C ALA A 74 28.17 30.92 -4.18
N THR A 75 28.26 30.14 -5.26
CA THR A 75 29.40 30.20 -6.18
C THR A 75 29.42 31.48 -7.03
N ASN A 76 28.26 31.99 -7.43
CA ASN A 76 28.15 33.18 -8.29
C ASN A 76 28.35 34.50 -7.53
N HIS A 77 28.03 34.55 -6.24
CA HIS A 77 28.20 35.73 -5.40
C HIS A 77 29.58 35.83 -4.72
N GLY A 78 30.52 34.93 -5.02
CA GLY A 78 31.90 35.01 -4.55
C GLY A 78 32.01 35.14 -3.03
N LEU A 79 31.22 34.38 -2.28
CA LEU A 79 31.44 34.27 -0.83
C LEU A 79 32.86 33.72 -0.64
N PRO A 80 33.79 34.50 -0.04
CA PRO A 80 35.08 33.95 0.31
C PRO A 80 34.82 32.87 1.35
N MET A 81 35.12 31.61 0.98
CA MET A 81 35.28 30.56 1.98
C MET A 81 36.44 30.91 2.91
#